data_AF-A0A925R7N7-F1
#
_entry.id   AF-A0A925R7N7-F1
#
_cell.length_a   1.000
_cell.length_b   1.000
_cell.length_c   1.000
_cell.angle_alpha   90.00
_cell.angle_beta   90.00
_cell.angle_gamma   90.00
#
_symmetry.space_group_name_H-M   'P 1'
#
loop_
_entity.id
_entity.type
_entity.pdbx_description
1 polymer ?
#
loop_
_entity_poly.entity_id
_entity_poly.type
_entity_poly.pdbx_seq_one_letter_code
_entity_poly.pdbx_strand_id
1 'polypeptide(L)' 'MILAYNRNLQQYCLNQTQKQWNRIERTKDFYGSTIGVIGLGDIGTEVAKRAKAWGARVLAVKMGVLNKMSREAVE' A
#
# COMPACT_ATOMS: atom_id res chain seq x y z
N MET A 1 -3.58 -3.24 6.54
CA MET A 1 -3.13 -4.49 5.88
C MET A 1 -1.65 -4.50 5.55
N ILE A 2 -1.07 -3.46 4.91
CA ILE A 2 0.36 -3.43 4.53
C ILE A 2 1.30 -3.78 5.70
N LEU A 3 1.13 -3.15 6.86
CA LEU A 3 2.03 -3.34 8.02
C LEU A 3 1.97 -4.75 8.61
N ALA A 4 0.76 -5.33 8.68
CA ALA A 4 0.57 -6.68 9.18
C ALA A 4 1.30 -7.70 8.30
N TYR A 5 1.26 -7.49 6.98
CA TYR A 5 1.98 -8.31 6.02
C TYR A 5 3.50 -8.12 6.13
N ASN A 6 3.98 -6.87 6.16
CA ASN A 6 5.40 -6.53 6.29
C ASN A 6 6.08 -7.16 7.52
N ARG A 7 5.32 -7.39 8.59
CA ARG A 7 5.79 -7.97 9.85
C ARG A 7 5.40 -9.43 10.07
N ASN A 8 4.89 -10.11 9.03
CA ASN A 8 4.49 -11.52 9.05
C ASN A 8 3.46 -11.87 10.14
N LEU A 9 2.59 -10.94 10.54
CA LEU A 9 1.65 -11.16 11.64
C LEU A 9 0.75 -12.37 11.40
N GLN A 10 0.28 -12.56 10.17
CA GLN A 10 -0.55 -13.71 9.82
C GLN A 10 0.18 -15.04 10.03
N GLN A 11 1.44 -15.13 9.62
CA GLN A 11 2.23 -16.34 9.81
C GLN A 11 2.52 -16.58 11.29
N TYR A 12 2.80 -15.53 12.07
CA TYR A 12 2.96 -15.67 13.51
C TYR A 12 1.69 -16.18 14.19
N CYS A 13 0.51 -15.71 13.80
CA CYS A 13 -0.76 -16.24 14.32
C CYS A 13 -0.90 -17.73 14.03
N LEU A 14 -0.61 -18.18 12.80
CA LEU A 14 -0.67 -19.59 12.42
C LEU A 14 0.36 -20.45 13.16
N ASN A 15 1.58 -19.94 13.34
CA ASN A 15 2.63 -20.67 14.07
C ASN A 15 2.26 -20.84 15.55
N GLN A 16 1.63 -19.83 16.16
CA GLN A 16 1.18 -19.91 17.55
C GLN A 16 0.11 -20.98 17.76
N THR A 17 -0.83 -21.15 16.82
CA THR A 17 -1.83 -22.23 16.92
C THR A 17 -1.17 -23.63 16.84
N GLN A 18 -0.06 -23.74 16.11
CA GLN A 18 0.73 -24.96 15.97
C GLN A 18 1.80 -25.12 17.06
N LYS A 19 1.83 -24.22 18.04
CA LYS A 19 2.82 -24.21 19.11
C LYS A 19 4.28 -24.12 18.60
N GLN A 20 4.52 -23.30 17.58
CA GLN A 20 5.85 -23.02 17.05
C GLN A 20 6.25 -21.56 17.32
N TRP A 21 7.40 -21.35 17.97
CA TRP A 21 7.94 -20.03 18.32
C TRP A 21 9.25 -19.75 17.60
N ASN A 22 9.22 -19.85 16.28
CA ASN A 22 10.36 -19.56 15.43
C ASN A 22 10.28 -18.11 14.92
N ARG A 23 11.40 -17.39 14.97
CA ARG A 23 11.49 -16.03 14.44
C ARG A 23 11.57 -16.07 12.92
N ILE A 24 10.73 -15.29 12.26
CA ILE A 24 10.77 -15.13 10.80
C ILE A 24 11.67 -13.94 10.49
N GLU A 25 12.87 -14.22 9.99
CA GLU A 25 13.90 -13.19 9.74
C GLU A 25 13.52 -12.25 8.59
N ARG A 26 12.86 -12.79 7.56
CA ARG A 26 12.49 -12.02 6.37
C ARG A 26 11.30 -11.11 6.67
N THR A 27 11.59 -9.87 7.03
CA THR A 27 10.60 -8.80 7.21
C THR A 27 10.88 -7.65 6.25
N LYS A 28 9.89 -6.78 6.04
CA LYS A 28 10.05 -5.57 5.23
C LYS A 28 9.73 -4.34 6.07
N ASP A 29 10.61 -3.35 6.03
CA ASP A 29 10.32 -2.06 6.66
C ASP A 29 9.41 -1.22 5.78
N PHE A 30 8.54 -0.46 6.44
CA PHE A 30 7.66 0.48 5.75
C PHE A 30 8.41 1.77 5.39
N TYR A 31 9.27 2.24 6.29
CA TYR A 31 10.09 3.43 6.08
C TYR A 31 11.05 3.22 4.90
N GLY A 32 11.16 4.22 4.02
CA GLY A 32 12.01 4.14 2.82
C GLY A 32 11.47 3.22 1.71
N SER A 33 10.34 2.53 1.93
CA SER A 33 9.72 1.69 0.91
C SER A 33 9.03 2.52 -0.18
N THR A 34 8.78 1.92 -1.34
CA THR A 34 7.93 2.52 -2.38
C THR A 34 6.54 1.89 -2.33
N ILE A 35 5.50 2.71 -2.17
CA ILE A 35 4.09 2.31 -2.16
C ILE A 35 3.44 2.75 -3.46
N GLY A 36 2.85 1.79 -4.19
CA GLY A 36 1.99 2.03 -5.34
C GLY A 36 0.53 2.17 -4.91
N VAL A 37 -0.15 3.25 -5.30
CA VAL A 37 -1.58 3.48 -5.08
C VAL A 37 -2.30 3.54 -6.42
N ILE A 38 -3.06 2.49 -6.74
CA ILE A 38 -3.86 2.41 -7.97
C ILE A 38 -5.26 2.92 -7.65
N GLY A 39 -5.62 4.09 -8.16
CA GLY A 39 -6.88 4.76 -7.87
C GLY A 39 -6.77 5.81 -6.76
N LEU A 40 -6.50 7.06 -7.15
CA LEU A 40 -6.57 8.24 -6.27
C LEU A 40 -8.00 8.81 -6.16
N GLY A 41 -8.90 8.02 -5.59
CA GLY A 41 -10.18 8.52 -5.05
C GLY A 41 -10.02 8.99 -3.60
N ASP A 42 -11.13 9.07 -2.85
CA ASP A 42 -11.10 9.51 -1.45
C ASP A 42 -10.21 8.61 -0.58
N ILE A 43 -10.43 7.30 -0.65
CA ILE A 43 -9.67 6.31 0.12
C ILE A 43 -8.19 6.29 -0.31
N GLY A 44 -7.93 6.22 -1.61
CA GLY A 44 -6.57 6.15 -2.14
C GLY A 44 -5.73 7.38 -1.76
N THR A 45 -6.35 8.56 -1.76
CA THR A 45 -5.71 9.81 -1.33
C THR A 45 -5.33 9.77 0.15
N GLU A 46 -6.23 9.30 1.00
CA GLU A 46 -6.00 9.18 2.44
C GLU A 46 -4.94 8.12 2.78
N VAL A 47 -4.87 7.03 2.01
CA VAL A 47 -3.80 6.03 2.11
C VAL A 47 -2.45 6.61 1.68
N ALA A 48 -2.40 7.33 0.55
CA ALA A 48 -1.19 7.97 0.05
C ALA A 48 -0.62 9.00 1.05
N LYS A 49 -1.47 9.82 1.66
CA LYS A 49 -1.07 10.80 2.69
C LYS A 49 -0.40 10.11 3.89
N ARG A 50 -1.02 9.06 4.43
CA ARG A 50 -0.47 8.29 5.57
C ARG A 50 0.84 7.61 5.21
N ALA A 51 0.93 7.01 4.00
CA ALA A 51 2.16 6.38 3.53
C ALA A 51 3.32 7.37 3.43
N LYS A 52 3.08 8.58 2.89
CA LYS A 52 4.09 9.63 2.81
C LYS A 52 4.52 10.13 4.19
N ALA A 53 3.58 10.32 5.11
CA ALA A 53 3.87 10.72 6.49
C ALA A 53 4.75 9.69 7.23
N TRP A 54 4.68 8.42 6.84
CA TRP A 54 5.47 7.33 7.39
C TRP A 54 6.81 7.12 6.67
N GLY A 55 7.22 8.05 5.80
CA GLY A 55 8.51 8.03 5.13
C GLY A 55 8.59 7.09 3.92
N ALA A 56 7.46 6.65 3.37
CA ALA A 56 7.45 5.90 2.12
C ALA A 56 7.43 6.85 0.91
N ARG A 57 8.09 6.45 -0.18
CA ARG A 57 7.89 7.06 -1.51
C ARG A 57 6.57 6.58 -2.08
N VAL A 58 5.69 7.49 -2.47
CA VAL A 58 4.37 7.13 -3.03
C VAL A 58 4.34 7.36 -4.54
N LEU A 59 4.00 6.31 -5.29
CA LEU A 59 3.65 6.36 -6.71
C LEU A 59 2.16 6.12 -6.82
N ALA A 60 1.42 6.96 -7.53
CA ALA A 60 -0.03 6.85 -7.56
C ALA A 60 -0.61 7.18 -8.93
N VAL A 61 -1.68 6.48 -9.29
CA VAL A 61 -2.40 6.65 -10.57
C VAL A 61 -3.85 7.04 -10.29
N LYS A 62 -4.33 8.09 -10.95
CA LYS A 62 -5.74 8.48 -10.93
C LYS A 62 -6.45 7.93 -12.17
N MET A 63 -7.40 7.04 -11.95
CA MET A 63 -8.28 6.53 -13.01
C MET A 63 -9.27 7.65 -13.39
N GLY A 64 -9.25 8.10 -14.64
CA GLY A 64 -10.23 9.08 -15.14
C GLY A 64 -9.69 10.23 -16.01
N VAL A 65 -8.38 10.30 -16.30
CA VAL A 65 -7.83 11.39 -17.14
C VAL A 65 -7.98 11.13 -18.65
N LEU A 66 -8.25 9.88 -19.06
CA LEU A 66 -8.44 9.54 -20.49
C LEU A 66 -9.74 10.08 -21.11
N ASN A 67 -10.72 10.54 -20.32
CA ASN A 67 -12.04 10.95 -20.85
C ASN A 67 -12.29 12.46 -20.83
N LYS A 68 -11.32 13.27 -20.38
CA LYS A 68 -11.46 14.74 -20.36
C LYS A 68 -10.90 15.36 -21.64
N MET A 69 -9.78 14.85 -22.13
CA MET A 69 -9.16 15.30 -23.39
C MET A 69 -9.96 14.96 -24.66
N SER A 70 -10.81 13.91 -24.62
CA SER A 70 -11.63 13.51 -25.77
C SER A 70 -12.92 14.31 -25.92
N ARG A 71 -13.34 15.06 -24.90
CA ARG A 71 -14.56 15.89 -24.92
C ARG A 71 -14.27 17.34 -25.29
N GLU A 72 -13.12 17.89 -24.87
CA GLU A 72 -12.70 19.26 -25.21
C GLU A 72 -12.23 19.41 -26.67
N ALA A 73 -11.98 18.31 -27.39
CA ALA A 73 -11.60 18.34 -28.82
C ALA A 73 -12.81 18.21 -29.77
N VAL A 74 -14.03 18.08 -29.24
CA VAL A 74 -15.29 17.90 -30.00
C VAL A 74 -16.26 19.07 -29.76
N GLU A 75 -15.85 20.09 -29.01
CA GLU A 75 -16.57 21.36 -28.81
C GLU A 75 -15.75 22.51 -29.39
#